data_AF-A0A931YCA0-F1
#
_entry.id   AF-A0A931YCA0-F1
#
_cell.length_a   1.000
_cell.length_b   1.000
_cell.length_c   1.000
_cell.angle_alpha   90.00
_cell.angle_beta   90.00
_cell.angle_gamma   90.00
#
_symmetry.space_group_name_H-M   'P 1'
#
loop_
_entity.id
_entity.type
_entity.pdbx_description
1 polymer ?
#
loop_
_entity_poly.entity_id
_entity_poly.type
_entity_poly.pdbx_seq_one_letter_code
_entity_poly.pdbx_strand_id
1 'polypeptide(L)'
;MFGINLKQYRQFLTKNERNKVYLRKNSSLGRAIADSKHRTKILLGKAGVGVPALIKRFRDSFEVEKFKWEKLDGNFVVKPVSGYGGEGILIIRKILNPKSQVQNKETRWQMMDGKIISESGIKNHCQDILAGKYSLHGMPDTVLVEERIKIHPMFLAITKSGTPDIRVIVYNKVPVMAMFRIPTEKSKGKANLQQGAMGLGVDLATGITTFGIEGKSEEIKKLYDSGKKKWIKVNGIKVPLWREILETAVNCQKAIPGLGFLGVDVVLDKERGPMVLEVNSRPGLSIQICNKAGLKQRMEKVDDIDVRSTNHAVTLAKYLFGESFFEKVEQKEKIKTVEPLETIKVKIPKGFRPELSKSPILRMGKHRVVEVRAKIDTGAFRSSIDVVLAEKLGLLQDNRVLYYRHYRSSLGKNKDRPVVGATFWLNGKKVTTAVNVADRAKLRTKFLLGRKDLEGFLISAKREK
;
A
#
# COMPACT_ATOMS: atom_id res chain seq x y z
N MET A 1 -36.05 -12.77 -16.78
CA MET A 1 -34.94 -11.80 -16.65
C MET A 1 -34.05 -12.21 -15.48
N PHE A 2 -32.89 -12.80 -15.75
CA PHE A 2 -31.89 -13.07 -14.71
C PHE A 2 -31.27 -11.73 -14.25
N GLY A 3 -31.82 -11.15 -13.19
CA GLY A 3 -31.30 -9.92 -12.61
C GLY A 3 -29.88 -10.13 -12.08
N ILE A 4 -28.91 -9.42 -12.64
CA ILE A 4 -27.52 -9.43 -12.13
C ILE A 4 -27.55 -8.98 -10.67
N ASN A 5 -27.09 -9.84 -9.74
CA ASN A 5 -27.00 -9.49 -8.34
C ASN A 5 -25.86 -8.47 -8.12
N LEU A 6 -26.22 -7.19 -8.08
CA LEU A 6 -25.25 -6.09 -7.95
C LEU A 6 -24.67 -5.94 -6.54
N LYS A 7 -25.14 -6.70 -5.53
CA LYS A 7 -24.65 -6.57 -4.14
C LYS A 7 -23.14 -6.79 -4.04
N GLN A 8 -22.58 -7.71 -4.83
CA GLN A 8 -21.14 -8.00 -4.82
C GLN A 8 -20.27 -6.83 -5.33
N TYR A 9 -20.82 -5.96 -6.18
CA TYR A 9 -20.09 -4.83 -6.76
C TYR A 9 -20.11 -3.58 -5.87
N ARG A 10 -20.97 -3.53 -4.84
CA ARG A 10 -21.04 -2.41 -3.88
C ARG A 10 -19.74 -2.20 -3.10
N GLN A 11 -18.83 -3.18 -3.11
CA GLN A 11 -17.53 -3.06 -2.48
C GLN A 11 -16.56 -2.14 -3.23
N PHE A 12 -16.75 -1.98 -4.54
CA PHE A 12 -15.83 -1.21 -5.39
C PHE A 12 -16.16 0.27 -5.34
N LEU A 13 -15.11 1.08 -5.20
CA LEU A 13 -15.22 2.53 -5.28
C LEU A 13 -15.35 2.95 -6.74
N THR A 14 -16.38 3.75 -7.04
CA THR A 14 -16.57 4.36 -8.37
C THR A 14 -15.85 5.70 -8.47
N LYS A 15 -15.58 6.18 -9.70
CA LYS A 15 -14.99 7.51 -9.93
C LYS A 15 -15.86 8.62 -9.34
N ASN A 16 -17.19 8.50 -9.48
CA ASN A 16 -18.14 9.48 -8.98
C ASN A 16 -18.13 9.54 -7.45
N GLU A 17 -18.15 8.39 -6.79
CA GLU A 17 -18.11 8.34 -5.32
C GLU A 17 -16.75 8.77 -4.76
N ARG A 18 -15.64 8.38 -5.39
CA ARG A 18 -14.31 8.92 -5.08
C ARG A 18 -14.32 10.45 -5.09
N ASN A 19 -14.84 11.05 -6.16
CA ASN A 19 -14.84 12.49 -6.35
C ASN A 19 -15.78 13.21 -5.37
N LYS A 20 -16.99 12.67 -5.13
CA LYS A 20 -18.01 13.30 -4.29
C LYS A 20 -17.79 13.11 -2.79
N VAL A 21 -17.21 11.99 -2.37
CA VAL A 21 -17.08 11.64 -0.94
C VAL A 21 -15.64 11.80 -0.47
N TYR A 22 -14.71 11.06 -1.08
CA TYR A 22 -13.36 10.92 -0.54
C TYR A 22 -12.43 12.09 -0.90
N LEU A 23 -12.53 12.65 -2.12
CA LEU A 23 -11.74 13.83 -2.49
C LEU A 23 -12.15 15.08 -1.72
N ARG A 24 -13.36 15.14 -1.16
CA ARG A 24 -13.80 16.25 -0.30
C ARG A 24 -13.08 16.27 1.05
N LYS A 25 -12.49 15.13 1.46
CA LYS A 25 -11.61 15.06 2.63
C LYS A 25 -10.23 15.68 2.37
N ASN A 26 -9.93 16.05 1.13
CA ASN A 26 -8.74 16.82 0.78
C ASN A 26 -9.07 18.31 0.75
N SER A 27 -8.31 19.10 1.49
CA SER A 27 -8.33 20.57 1.44
C SER A 27 -7.76 21.09 0.11
N SER A 28 -8.08 22.34 -0.23
CA SER A 28 -7.48 23.05 -1.37
C SER A 28 -5.95 23.15 -1.23
N LEU A 29 -5.47 23.51 -0.04
CA LEU A 29 -4.04 23.60 0.27
C LEU A 29 -3.32 22.26 0.08
N GLY A 30 -3.87 21.18 0.65
CA GLY A 30 -3.29 19.84 0.52
C GLY A 30 -3.21 19.38 -0.93
N ARG A 31 -4.25 19.65 -1.74
CA ARG A 31 -4.23 19.41 -3.20
C ARG A 31 -3.12 20.21 -3.89
N ALA A 32 -3.04 21.52 -3.63
CA ALA A 32 -2.02 22.38 -4.23
C ALA A 32 -0.58 21.98 -3.85
N ILE A 33 -0.36 21.37 -2.69
CA ILE A 33 0.93 20.80 -2.31
C ILE A 33 1.20 19.53 -3.12
N ALA A 34 0.26 18.59 -3.16
CA ALA A 34 0.40 17.32 -3.87
C ALA A 34 0.61 17.50 -5.38
N ASP A 35 -0.09 18.47 -5.98
CA ASP A 35 0.00 18.75 -7.42
C ASP A 35 1.36 19.39 -7.80
N SER A 36 2.16 19.85 -6.81
CA SER A 36 3.51 20.36 -7.00
C SER A 36 4.56 19.39 -6.46
N LYS A 37 5.28 18.72 -7.37
CA LYS A 37 6.39 17.80 -7.01
C LYS A 37 7.44 18.49 -6.13
N HIS A 38 7.71 19.77 -6.37
CA HIS A 38 8.64 20.56 -5.58
C HIS A 38 8.14 20.83 -4.15
N ARG A 39 6.90 21.31 -3.98
CA ARG A 39 6.33 21.58 -2.64
C ARG A 39 6.21 20.31 -1.82
N THR A 40 5.70 19.25 -2.44
CA THR A 40 5.63 17.91 -1.84
C THR A 40 7.00 17.48 -1.34
N LYS A 41 8.03 17.55 -2.20
CA LYS A 41 9.39 17.14 -1.84
C LYS A 41 9.95 17.90 -0.63
N ILE A 42 9.86 19.22 -0.62
CA ILE A 42 10.39 20.04 0.49
C ILE A 42 9.71 19.63 1.80
N LEU A 43 8.38 19.49 1.78
CA LEU A 43 7.62 19.17 2.98
C LEU A 43 7.92 17.76 3.49
N LEU A 44 8.00 16.78 2.59
CA LEU A 44 8.37 15.40 2.91
C LEU A 44 9.80 15.31 3.46
N GLY A 45 10.77 15.98 2.81
CA GLY A 45 12.15 16.01 3.29
C GLY A 45 12.28 16.61 4.70
N LYS A 46 11.57 17.71 4.98
CA LYS A 46 11.50 18.30 6.33
C LYS A 46 10.90 17.37 7.37
N ALA A 47 9.96 16.51 6.96
CA ALA A 47 9.33 15.51 7.83
C ALA A 47 10.15 14.22 7.96
N GLY A 48 11.37 14.16 7.43
CA GLY A 48 12.22 12.97 7.47
C GLY A 48 11.77 11.84 6.54
N VAL A 49 10.88 12.12 5.59
CA VAL A 49 10.44 11.15 4.58
C VAL A 49 11.45 11.12 3.44
N GLY A 50 11.90 9.91 3.07
CA GLY A 50 12.86 9.72 1.99
C GLY A 50 12.37 10.29 0.66
N VAL A 51 13.12 11.23 0.09
CA VAL A 51 12.86 11.85 -1.23
C VAL A 51 14.19 12.00 -1.98
N PRO A 52 14.21 11.94 -3.32
CA PRO A 52 15.44 12.16 -4.09
C PRO A 52 15.98 13.57 -3.82
N ALA A 53 17.29 13.72 -3.63
CA ALA A 53 17.87 15.03 -3.36
C ALA A 53 17.65 15.97 -4.56
N LEU A 54 17.25 17.21 -4.28
CA LEU A 54 17.12 18.25 -5.29
C LEU A 54 18.50 18.85 -5.53
N ILE A 55 18.98 18.79 -6.77
CA ILE A 55 20.26 19.38 -7.18
C ILE A 55 20.03 20.85 -7.55
N LYS A 56 19.04 21.11 -8.41
CA LYS A 56 18.70 22.47 -8.86
C LYS A 56 17.23 22.54 -9.28
N ARG A 57 16.63 23.70 -9.09
CA ARG A 57 15.37 24.09 -9.72
C ARG A 57 15.63 25.27 -10.65
N PHE A 58 15.11 25.21 -11.86
CA PHE A 58 15.14 26.32 -12.81
C PHE A 58 13.74 26.92 -12.96
N ARG A 59 13.65 28.23 -12.80
CA ARG A 59 12.40 28.99 -12.92
C ARG A 59 12.24 29.65 -14.29
N ASP A 60 13.35 29.88 -14.97
CA ASP A 60 13.41 30.56 -16.27
C ASP A 60 14.60 30.06 -17.10
N SER A 61 14.62 30.45 -18.38
CA SER A 61 15.65 30.04 -19.33
C SER A 61 17.02 30.60 -18.98
N PHE A 62 17.09 31.75 -18.31
CA PHE A 62 18.37 32.36 -17.94
C PHE A 62 19.10 31.55 -16.87
N GLU A 63 18.37 31.02 -15.88
CA GLU A 63 18.95 30.10 -14.90
C GLU A 63 19.45 28.79 -15.55
N VAL A 64 18.78 28.31 -16.60
CA VAL A 64 19.19 27.11 -17.37
C VAL A 64 20.50 27.36 -18.12
N GLU A 65 20.62 28.51 -18.79
CA GLU A 65 21.81 28.87 -19.57
C GLU A 65 23.04 29.12 -18.70
N LYS A 66 22.87 29.78 -17.56
CA LYS A 66 23.98 30.08 -16.62
C LYS A 66 24.45 28.87 -15.81
N PHE A 67 23.70 27.78 -15.82
CA PHE A 67 24.05 26.62 -15.02
C PHE A 67 25.24 25.87 -15.62
N LYS A 68 26.21 25.52 -14.76
CA LYS A 68 27.42 24.77 -15.12
C LYS A 68 27.11 23.28 -15.22
N TRP A 69 26.47 22.86 -16.30
CA TRP A 69 26.05 21.47 -16.55
C TRP A 69 27.22 20.49 -16.54
N GLU A 70 28.40 20.92 -16.97
CA GLU A 70 29.64 20.14 -17.01
C GLU A 70 30.12 19.66 -15.63
N LYS A 71 29.59 20.23 -14.54
CA LYS A 71 29.85 19.79 -13.17
C LYS A 71 29.00 18.59 -12.73
N LEU A 72 28.03 18.16 -13.54
CA LEU A 72 27.19 17.01 -13.22
C LEU A 72 27.81 15.72 -13.77
N ASP A 73 28.39 14.90 -12.89
CA ASP A 73 29.05 13.61 -13.21
C ASP A 73 28.08 12.51 -13.71
N GLY A 74 26.80 12.83 -13.88
CA GLY A 74 25.72 11.91 -14.25
C GLY A 74 24.85 11.54 -13.04
N ASN A 75 24.11 10.43 -13.17
CA ASN A 75 23.14 9.98 -12.17
C ASN A 75 22.17 11.08 -11.70
N PHE A 76 21.60 11.85 -12.63
CA PHE A 76 20.58 12.84 -12.33
C PHE A 76 19.36 12.67 -13.22
N VAL A 77 18.26 13.30 -12.82
CA VAL A 77 16.98 13.30 -13.52
C VAL A 77 16.57 14.74 -13.76
N VAL A 78 16.20 15.06 -15.00
CA VAL A 78 15.56 16.34 -15.36
C VAL A 78 14.08 16.08 -15.56
N LYS A 79 13.20 16.84 -14.89
CA LYS A 79 11.75 16.67 -15.03
C LYS A 79 10.96 17.95 -14.79
N PRO A 80 9.75 18.07 -15.38
CA PRO A 80 8.78 19.10 -15.03
C PRO A 80 8.28 18.97 -13.58
N VAL A 81 7.92 20.09 -12.93
CA VAL A 81 7.24 20.10 -11.62
C VAL A 81 5.80 19.60 -11.75
N SER A 82 5.13 19.98 -12.83
CA SER A 82 3.69 19.79 -13.05
C SER A 82 3.39 18.72 -14.12
N GLY A 83 4.42 17.98 -14.57
CA GLY A 83 4.30 17.06 -15.69
C GLY A 83 3.36 15.88 -15.43
N TYR A 84 2.70 15.45 -16.51
CA TYR A 84 1.70 14.38 -16.51
C TYR A 84 2.23 13.10 -17.16
N GLY A 85 1.78 11.94 -16.68
CA GLY A 85 2.01 10.66 -17.35
C GLY A 85 3.49 10.29 -17.56
N GLY A 86 4.40 10.85 -16.75
CA GLY A 86 5.84 10.64 -16.88
C GLY A 86 6.46 11.26 -18.15
N GLU A 87 5.81 12.25 -18.76
CA GLU A 87 6.37 13.02 -19.88
C GLU A 87 7.35 14.09 -19.41
N GLY A 88 8.27 14.48 -20.31
CA GLY A 88 9.31 15.46 -20.00
C GLY A 88 10.41 14.98 -19.06
N ILE A 89 10.46 13.68 -18.71
CA ILE A 89 11.48 13.11 -17.83
C ILE A 89 12.69 12.63 -18.62
N LEU A 90 13.85 13.22 -18.37
CA LEU A 90 15.14 12.70 -18.83
C LEU A 90 15.88 12.04 -17.66
N ILE A 91 16.34 10.81 -17.85
CA ILE A 91 17.11 10.06 -16.84
C ILE A 91 18.53 9.89 -17.34
N ILE A 92 19.46 10.62 -16.71
CA ILE A 92 20.87 10.65 -17.07
C ILE A 92 21.64 9.63 -16.22
N ARG A 93 22.36 8.73 -16.88
CA ARG A 93 23.10 7.64 -16.23
C ARG A 93 24.52 8.05 -15.90
N LYS A 94 25.31 8.41 -16.91
CA LYS A 94 26.73 8.75 -16.75
C LYS A 94 27.15 9.83 -17.74
N ILE A 95 28.09 10.66 -17.33
CA ILE A 95 28.82 11.55 -18.24
C ILE A 95 29.75 10.71 -19.13
N LEU A 96 29.89 11.07 -20.41
CA LEU A 96 30.74 10.37 -21.38
C LEU A 96 32.06 11.10 -21.62
N ASN A 97 32.03 12.42 -21.58
CA ASN A 97 33.19 13.29 -21.76
C ASN A 97 33.13 14.42 -20.72
N PRO A 98 33.54 14.13 -19.46
CA PRO A 98 33.62 15.14 -18.42
C PRO A 98 34.74 16.12 -18.79
N LYS A 99 34.33 17.33 -19.20
CA LYS A 99 35.19 18.40 -19.71
C LYS A 99 35.75 18.15 -21.11
N SER A 100 35.78 19.23 -21.88
CA SER A 100 36.53 19.44 -23.11
C SER A 100 38.03 19.11 -22.94
N GLN A 101 38.40 17.83 -22.93
CA GLN A 101 39.77 17.40 -23.26
C GLN A 101 40.07 17.57 -24.77
N VAL A 102 39.10 18.06 -25.54
CA VAL A 102 39.23 18.47 -26.93
C VAL A 102 38.66 19.89 -27.00
N GLN A 103 39.47 20.86 -27.41
CA GLN A 103 38.99 22.21 -27.76
C GLN A 103 37.78 22.05 -28.70
N ASN A 104 36.66 22.72 -28.39
CA ASN A 104 35.40 22.76 -29.15
C ASN A 104 34.44 21.55 -29.09
N LYS A 105 34.51 20.64 -28.11
CA LYS A 105 33.47 19.60 -27.94
C LYS A 105 32.59 19.78 -26.71
N GLU A 106 31.29 19.83 -26.95
CA GLU A 106 30.22 19.92 -25.96
C GLU A 106 30.16 18.69 -25.03
N THR A 107 29.80 18.89 -23.76
CA THR A 107 29.60 17.81 -22.78
C THR A 107 28.44 16.92 -23.22
N ARG A 108 28.62 15.60 -23.12
CA ARG A 108 27.59 14.60 -23.47
C ARG A 108 27.42 13.60 -22.34
N TRP A 109 26.19 13.11 -22.23
CA TRP A 109 25.80 12.10 -21.28
C TRP A 109 25.11 10.93 -21.96
N GLN A 110 25.24 9.75 -21.35
CA GLN A 110 24.44 8.59 -21.70
C GLN A 110 23.16 8.57 -20.84
N MET A 111 22.03 8.43 -21.50
CA MET A 111 20.71 8.22 -20.89
C MET A 111 20.51 6.76 -20.47
N MET A 112 19.47 6.49 -19.66
CA MET A 112 19.16 5.12 -19.22
C MET A 112 18.78 4.15 -20.34
N ASP A 113 18.22 4.64 -21.44
CA ASP A 113 17.87 3.85 -22.63
C ASP A 113 19.08 3.63 -23.57
N GLY A 114 20.26 4.13 -23.20
CA GLY A 114 21.50 4.01 -23.97
C GLY A 114 21.75 5.15 -24.95
N LYS A 115 20.76 6.02 -25.21
CA LYS A 115 20.93 7.19 -26.08
C LYS A 115 21.91 8.20 -25.50
N ILE A 116 22.50 9.00 -26.38
CA ILE A 116 23.42 10.07 -26.01
C ILE A 116 22.68 11.40 -26.13
N ILE A 117 22.83 12.26 -25.12
CA ILE A 117 22.30 13.63 -25.13
C ILE A 117 23.42 14.61 -24.81
N SER A 118 23.46 15.72 -25.55
CA SER A 118 24.41 16.81 -25.33
C SER A 118 23.88 17.83 -24.32
N GLU A 119 24.75 18.74 -23.89
CA GLU A 119 24.37 19.85 -23.00
C GLU A 119 23.26 20.72 -23.60
N SER A 120 23.42 21.14 -24.86
CA SER A 120 22.43 21.86 -25.65
C SER A 120 21.12 21.08 -25.75
N GLY A 121 21.18 19.76 -25.94
CA GLY A 121 20.01 18.89 -25.92
C GLY A 121 19.27 18.93 -24.58
N ILE A 122 20.00 18.93 -23.46
CA ILE A 122 19.40 19.07 -22.12
C ILE A 122 18.82 20.47 -21.93
N LYS A 123 19.52 21.53 -22.35
CA LYS A 123 19.06 22.93 -22.25
C LYS A 123 17.78 23.14 -23.05
N ASN A 124 17.74 22.69 -24.30
CA ASN A 124 16.55 22.76 -25.16
C ASN A 124 15.37 22.01 -24.54
N HIS A 125 15.63 20.83 -23.96
CA HIS A 125 14.58 20.08 -23.24
C HIS A 125 14.09 20.82 -21.98
N CYS A 126 14.96 21.53 -21.27
CA CYS A 126 14.57 22.39 -20.16
C CYS A 126 13.70 23.56 -20.64
N GLN A 127 14.05 24.18 -21.77
CA GLN A 127 13.25 25.25 -22.39
C GLN A 127 11.86 24.74 -22.81
N ASP A 128 11.77 23.55 -23.39
CA ASP A 128 10.50 22.86 -23.70
C ASP A 128 9.62 22.68 -22.45
N ILE A 129 10.22 22.27 -21.32
CA ILE A 129 9.51 22.16 -20.04
C ILE A 129 9.01 23.54 -19.57
N LEU A 130 9.88 24.55 -19.57
CA LEU A 130 9.55 25.91 -19.12
C LEU A 130 8.41 26.51 -19.97
N ALA A 131 8.39 26.23 -21.27
CA ALA A 131 7.33 26.62 -22.20
C ALA A 131 6.02 25.83 -21.99
N GLY A 132 6.00 24.82 -21.12
CA GLY A 132 4.79 24.08 -20.77
C GLY A 132 4.48 22.88 -21.66
N LYS A 133 5.40 22.46 -22.54
CA LYS A 133 5.19 21.35 -23.50
C LYS A 133 4.70 20.04 -22.85
N TYR A 134 5.10 19.80 -21.60
CA TYR A 134 4.78 18.58 -20.85
C TYR A 134 3.77 18.78 -19.71
N SER A 135 3.22 20.00 -19.58
CA SER A 135 2.19 20.35 -18.62
C SER A 135 0.81 19.96 -19.14
N LEU A 136 -0.10 19.54 -18.25
CA LEU A 136 -1.44 19.05 -18.62
C LEU A 136 -2.28 20.04 -19.46
N HIS A 137 -2.02 21.34 -19.32
CA HIS A 137 -2.73 22.41 -20.00
C HIS A 137 -1.81 23.31 -20.85
N GLY A 138 -0.59 22.87 -21.17
CA GLY A 138 0.38 23.70 -21.89
C GLY A 138 0.84 24.94 -21.11
N MET A 139 0.57 25.01 -19.80
CA MET A 139 0.95 26.15 -18.98
C MET A 139 2.45 26.13 -18.68
N PRO A 140 3.09 27.31 -18.59
CA PRO A 140 4.47 27.43 -18.17
C PRO A 140 4.74 26.67 -16.87
N ASP A 141 5.87 25.96 -16.82
CA ASP A 141 6.26 25.14 -15.68
C ASP A 141 7.67 25.51 -15.20
N THR A 142 8.15 24.82 -14.18
CA THR A 142 9.55 24.91 -13.74
C THR A 142 10.24 23.55 -13.85
N VAL A 143 11.57 23.57 -14.02
CA VAL A 143 12.37 22.35 -14.18
C VAL A 143 12.97 21.95 -12.84
N LEU A 144 12.95 20.65 -12.55
CA LEU A 144 13.69 20.06 -11.44
C LEU A 144 14.83 19.19 -11.97
N VAL A 145 16.02 19.38 -11.42
CA VAL A 145 17.18 18.50 -11.54
C VAL A 145 17.39 17.81 -10.20
N GLU A 146 17.37 16.48 -10.19
CA GLU A 146 17.39 15.67 -8.98
C GLU A 146 18.39 14.54 -9.09
N GLU A 147 18.87 14.03 -7.96
CA GLU A 147 19.61 12.77 -7.96
C GLU A 147 18.78 11.62 -8.51
N ARG A 148 19.42 10.78 -9.31
CA ARG A 148 18.85 9.51 -9.77
C ARG A 148 18.87 8.49 -8.64
N ILE A 149 17.74 7.84 -8.43
CA ILE A 149 17.57 6.80 -7.43
C ILE A 149 18.32 5.54 -7.86
N LYS A 150 19.05 4.93 -6.92
CA LYS A 150 19.74 3.65 -7.15
C LYS A 150 18.75 2.52 -6.84
N ILE A 151 17.92 2.17 -7.83
CA ILE A 151 16.81 1.22 -7.66
C ILE A 151 17.31 -0.13 -7.07
N HIS A 152 16.57 -0.65 -6.11
CA HIS A 152 16.84 -1.94 -5.46
C HIS A 152 16.90 -3.09 -6.48
N PRO A 153 17.87 -4.04 -6.39
CA PRO A 153 18.06 -5.10 -7.38
C PRO A 153 16.80 -5.94 -7.67
N MET A 154 16.01 -6.26 -6.64
CA MET A 154 14.73 -6.98 -6.84
C MET A 154 13.77 -6.24 -7.78
N PHE A 155 13.66 -4.91 -7.66
CA PHE A 155 12.78 -4.11 -8.52
C PHE A 155 13.32 -4.11 -9.96
N LEU A 156 14.63 -3.92 -10.13
CA LEU A 156 15.27 -4.00 -11.45
C LEU A 156 15.14 -5.39 -12.09
N ALA A 157 15.17 -6.47 -11.30
CA ALA A 157 15.12 -7.84 -11.81
C ALA A 157 13.81 -8.16 -12.54
N ILE A 158 12.71 -7.49 -12.21
CA ILE A 158 11.38 -7.79 -12.76
C ILE A 158 10.93 -6.81 -13.85
N THR A 159 11.79 -5.90 -14.28
CA THR A 159 11.52 -4.99 -15.41
C THR A 159 12.67 -5.00 -16.40
N LYS A 160 12.36 -4.68 -17.67
CA LYS A 160 13.37 -4.47 -18.72
C LYS A 160 13.71 -2.99 -18.92
N SER A 161 12.82 -2.08 -18.52
CA SER A 161 12.97 -0.64 -18.77
C SER A 161 12.21 0.18 -17.72
N GLY A 162 12.67 1.40 -17.46
CA GLY A 162 11.98 2.31 -16.54
C GLY A 162 12.24 2.03 -15.06
N THR A 163 11.41 2.65 -14.21
CA THR A 163 11.49 2.55 -12.75
C THR A 163 10.22 1.93 -12.19
N PRO A 164 10.28 0.70 -11.64
CA PRO A 164 9.16 0.11 -10.89
C PRO A 164 8.92 0.84 -9.57
N ASP A 165 7.67 0.88 -9.15
CA ASP A 165 7.27 1.53 -7.90
C ASP A 165 6.10 0.81 -7.23
N ILE A 166 5.95 1.02 -5.93
CA ILE A 166 4.81 0.60 -5.14
C ILE A 166 3.86 1.79 -4.99
N ARG A 167 2.65 1.67 -5.51
CA ARG A 167 1.57 2.59 -5.18
C ARG A 167 0.86 2.12 -3.93
N VAL A 168 0.79 2.98 -2.91
CA VAL A 168 0.01 2.77 -1.70
C VAL A 168 -1.11 3.81 -1.64
N ILE A 169 -2.35 3.36 -1.53
CA ILE A 169 -3.50 4.24 -1.26
C ILE A 169 -3.65 4.36 0.25
N VAL A 170 -3.68 5.60 0.73
CA VAL A 170 -3.82 5.92 2.15
C VAL A 170 -5.09 6.72 2.36
N TYR A 171 -5.90 6.29 3.32
CA TYR A 171 -7.13 6.95 3.72
C TYR A 171 -7.19 7.03 5.25
N ASN A 172 -7.54 8.19 5.79
CA ASN A 172 -7.55 8.45 7.23
C ASN A 172 -6.27 7.95 7.94
N LYS A 173 -5.10 8.28 7.39
CA LYS A 173 -3.77 7.86 7.87
C LYS A 173 -3.52 6.34 7.83
N VAL A 174 -4.44 5.51 7.32
CA VAL A 174 -4.29 4.06 7.20
C VAL A 174 -4.03 3.65 5.74
N PRO A 175 -2.98 2.84 5.46
CA PRO A 175 -2.84 2.20 4.16
C PRO A 175 -4.01 1.25 3.89
N VAL A 176 -4.81 1.51 2.86
CA VAL A 176 -6.01 0.71 2.58
C VAL A 176 -5.80 -0.28 1.43
N MET A 177 -4.87 0.00 0.51
CA MET A 177 -4.56 -0.89 -0.61
C MET A 177 -3.19 -0.56 -1.20
N ALA A 178 -2.50 -1.56 -1.75
CA ALA A 178 -1.25 -1.34 -2.45
C ALA A 178 -1.14 -2.16 -3.74
N MET A 179 -0.32 -1.70 -4.68
CA MET A 179 0.07 -2.45 -5.86
C MET A 179 1.53 -2.17 -6.24
N PHE A 180 2.18 -3.18 -6.82
CA PHE A 180 3.46 -3.04 -7.48
C PHE A 180 3.23 -2.72 -8.95
N ARG A 181 3.67 -1.55 -9.41
CA ARG A 181 3.64 -1.16 -10.80
C ARG A 181 4.99 -1.44 -11.45
N ILE A 182 4.94 -2.19 -12.54
CA ILE A 182 6.14 -2.63 -13.27
C ILE A 182 6.03 -2.08 -14.69
N PRO A 183 6.91 -1.15 -15.08
CA PRO A 183 6.95 -0.67 -16.44
C PRO A 183 7.34 -1.78 -17.42
N THR A 184 6.81 -1.65 -18.63
CA THR A 184 6.99 -2.55 -19.76
C THR A 184 7.42 -1.76 -21.00
N GLU A 185 7.86 -2.47 -22.04
CA GLU A 185 8.10 -1.89 -23.36
C GLU A 185 6.83 -1.23 -23.93
N LYS A 186 5.65 -1.86 -23.76
CA LYS A 186 4.33 -1.30 -24.16
C LYS A 186 4.08 0.07 -23.53
N SER A 187 4.47 0.23 -22.26
CA SER A 187 4.37 1.50 -21.53
C SER A 187 5.50 2.50 -21.79
N LYS A 188 6.41 2.21 -22.73
CA LYS A 188 7.61 3.01 -23.00
C LYS A 188 8.46 3.24 -21.73
N GLY A 189 8.54 2.23 -20.86
CA GLY A 189 9.29 2.32 -19.60
C GLY A 189 8.61 3.16 -18.50
N LYS A 190 7.30 3.41 -18.59
CA LYS A 190 6.55 4.17 -17.58
C LYS A 190 5.69 3.26 -16.71
N ALA A 191 5.62 3.53 -15.41
CA ALA A 191 4.76 2.80 -14.48
C ALA A 191 3.27 3.20 -14.59
N ASN A 192 2.74 3.29 -15.81
CA ASN A 192 1.37 3.68 -16.10
C ASN A 192 0.57 2.49 -16.65
N LEU A 193 -0.33 1.94 -15.83
CA LEU A 193 -1.21 0.83 -16.19
C LEU A 193 -2.02 1.11 -17.47
N GLN A 194 -2.52 2.34 -17.66
CA GLN A 194 -3.31 2.65 -18.85
C GLN A 194 -2.49 2.62 -20.14
N GLN A 195 -1.16 2.75 -20.04
CA GLN A 195 -0.22 2.70 -21.16
C GLN A 195 0.38 1.30 -21.35
N GLY A 196 -0.11 0.27 -20.66
CA GLY A 196 0.38 -1.10 -20.84
C GLY A 196 1.43 -1.55 -19.81
N ALA A 197 1.62 -0.82 -18.72
CA ALA A 197 2.43 -1.32 -17.59
C ALA A 197 1.72 -2.50 -16.92
N MET A 198 2.48 -3.32 -16.19
CA MET A 198 1.91 -4.35 -15.33
C MET A 198 1.61 -3.80 -13.93
N GLY A 199 0.55 -4.29 -13.31
CA GLY A 199 0.17 -3.97 -11.93
C GLY A 199 -0.11 -5.24 -11.16
N LEU A 200 0.63 -5.44 -10.08
CA LEU A 200 0.47 -6.59 -9.19
C LEU A 200 -0.15 -6.13 -7.87
N GLY A 201 -1.30 -6.66 -7.47
CA GLY A 201 -1.86 -6.41 -6.14
C GLY A 201 -0.89 -6.89 -5.07
N VAL A 202 -0.76 -6.16 -3.96
CA VAL A 202 0.14 -6.50 -2.86
C VAL A 202 -0.66 -6.63 -1.58
N ASP A 203 -0.54 -7.79 -0.94
CA ASP A 203 -1.15 -8.03 0.35
C ASP A 203 -0.55 -7.12 1.44
N LEU A 204 -1.40 -6.37 2.14
CA LEU A 204 -0.94 -5.39 3.13
C LEU A 204 -0.28 -6.05 4.35
N ALA A 205 -0.70 -7.25 4.76
CA ALA A 205 -0.12 -7.94 5.91
C ALA A 205 1.29 -8.45 5.64
N THR A 206 1.49 -9.09 4.48
CA THR A 206 2.70 -9.85 4.17
C THR A 206 3.67 -9.14 3.23
N GLY A 207 3.19 -8.19 2.43
CA GLY A 207 3.97 -7.57 1.35
C GLY A 207 4.19 -8.50 0.16
N ILE A 208 3.35 -9.54 0.02
CA ILE A 208 3.46 -10.52 -1.05
C ILE A 208 2.46 -10.18 -2.16
N THR A 209 2.90 -10.29 -3.41
CA THR A 209 2.02 -10.07 -4.55
C THR A 209 0.97 -11.17 -4.67
N THR A 210 -0.26 -10.81 -5.06
CA THR A 210 -1.41 -11.72 -5.07
C THR A 210 -1.93 -11.99 -6.47
N PHE A 211 -2.19 -10.95 -7.25
CA PHE A 211 -2.79 -11.01 -8.57
C PHE A 211 -2.12 -10.00 -9.50
N GLY A 212 -2.07 -10.28 -10.81
CA GLY A 212 -1.41 -9.43 -11.79
C GLY A 212 -2.29 -9.10 -12.98
N ILE A 213 -2.24 -7.86 -13.41
CA ILE A 213 -2.78 -7.41 -14.70
C ILE A 213 -1.70 -6.72 -15.53
N GLU A 214 -1.84 -6.74 -16.85
CA GLU A 214 -1.18 -5.85 -17.79
C GLU A 214 -2.22 -4.90 -18.41
N GLY A 215 -1.85 -3.64 -18.60
CA GLY A 215 -2.72 -2.69 -19.27
C GLY A 215 -4.00 -2.37 -18.49
N LYS A 216 -5.13 -2.36 -19.20
CA LYS A 216 -6.43 -2.01 -18.63
C LYS A 216 -7.02 -3.13 -17.77
N SER A 217 -6.88 -4.39 -18.19
CA SER A 217 -7.55 -5.52 -17.54
C SER A 217 -7.02 -6.90 -17.95
N GLU A 218 -5.92 -7.00 -18.71
CA GLU A 218 -5.43 -8.31 -19.17
C GLU A 218 -4.79 -9.05 -18.01
N GLU A 219 -5.34 -10.22 -17.64
CA GLU A 219 -4.79 -11.02 -16.55
C GLU A 219 -3.46 -11.65 -16.96
N ILE A 220 -2.43 -11.50 -16.11
CA ILE A 220 -1.12 -12.11 -16.30
C ILE A 220 -0.83 -13.09 -15.16
N LYS A 221 -0.23 -14.24 -15.50
CA LYS A 221 0.10 -15.29 -14.52
C LYS A 221 1.59 -15.41 -14.24
N LYS A 222 2.43 -14.97 -15.18
CA LYS A 222 3.89 -15.01 -15.06
C LYS A 222 4.51 -13.72 -15.57
N LEU A 223 5.70 -13.41 -15.06
CA LEU A 223 6.60 -12.37 -15.58
C LEU A 223 8.03 -12.92 -15.64
N TYR A 224 8.88 -12.31 -16.45
CA TYR A 224 10.29 -12.70 -16.54
C TYR A 224 11.11 -12.00 -15.45
N ASP A 225 11.83 -12.77 -14.64
CA ASP A 225 12.78 -12.28 -13.63
C ASP A 225 14.19 -12.43 -14.22
N SER A 226 14.81 -11.31 -14.58
CA SER A 226 16.16 -11.26 -15.17
C SER A 226 17.25 -11.65 -14.18
N GLY A 227 17.02 -11.43 -12.87
CA GLY A 227 17.94 -11.86 -11.82
C GLY A 227 17.98 -13.39 -11.67
N LYS A 228 16.83 -14.05 -11.85
CA LYS A 228 16.71 -15.52 -11.83
C LYS A 228 16.80 -16.17 -13.21
N LYS A 229 16.87 -15.36 -14.27
CA LYS A 229 16.86 -15.78 -15.68
C LYS A 229 15.71 -16.73 -16.04
N LYS A 230 14.53 -16.56 -15.43
CA LYS A 230 13.37 -17.45 -15.65
C LYS A 230 12.04 -16.73 -15.49
N TRP A 231 11.00 -17.32 -16.07
CA TRP A 231 9.63 -16.90 -15.83
C TRP A 231 9.18 -17.33 -14.42
N ILE A 232 8.75 -16.38 -13.63
CA ILE A 232 8.21 -16.59 -12.29
C ILE A 232 6.72 -16.26 -12.27
N LYS A 233 5.98 -16.82 -11.31
CA LYS A 233 4.58 -16.45 -11.12
C LYS A 233 4.49 -15.01 -10.60
N VAL A 234 3.46 -14.29 -11.04
CA VAL A 234 3.20 -12.92 -10.55
C VAL A 234 2.73 -12.91 -9.11
N ASN A 235 2.16 -14.02 -8.62
CA ASN A 235 1.79 -14.20 -7.23
C ASN A 235 2.95 -14.83 -6.44
N GLY A 236 3.12 -14.41 -5.18
CA GLY A 236 4.17 -14.93 -4.31
C GLY A 236 5.49 -14.13 -4.32
N ILE A 237 5.56 -12.99 -5.03
CA ILE A 237 6.74 -12.12 -5.02
C ILE A 237 6.70 -11.29 -3.74
N LYS A 238 7.71 -11.43 -2.88
CA LYS A 238 7.81 -10.68 -1.62
C LYS A 238 8.51 -9.33 -1.85
N VAL A 239 7.82 -8.24 -1.51
CA VAL A 239 8.38 -6.89 -1.52
C VAL A 239 9.26 -6.69 -0.27
N PRO A 240 10.56 -6.37 -0.42
CA PRO A 240 11.44 -6.07 0.70
C PRO A 240 11.09 -4.73 1.35
N LEU A 241 11.47 -4.58 2.61
CA LEU A 241 11.22 -3.35 3.40
C LEU A 241 9.74 -2.93 3.40
N TRP A 242 8.84 -3.93 3.42
CA TRP A 242 7.41 -3.71 3.27
C TRP A 242 6.81 -2.85 4.38
N ARG A 243 7.27 -3.05 5.62
CA ARG A 243 6.75 -2.27 6.74
C ARG A 243 7.13 -0.80 6.58
N GLU A 244 8.38 -0.56 6.20
CA GLU A 244 8.98 0.76 6.00
C GLU A 244 8.31 1.48 4.83
N ILE A 245 7.94 0.77 3.76
CA ILE A 245 7.14 1.32 2.64
C ILE A 245 5.76 1.80 3.15
N LEU A 246 5.08 1.01 3.97
CA LEU A 246 3.78 1.42 4.53
C LEU A 246 3.93 2.60 5.50
N GLU A 247 4.96 2.60 6.34
CA GLU A 247 5.26 3.72 7.25
C GLU A 247 5.56 5.00 6.47
N THR A 248 6.34 4.90 5.39
CA THR A 248 6.63 6.00 4.45
C THR A 248 5.34 6.59 3.89
N ALA A 249 4.42 5.75 3.38
CA ALA A 249 3.16 6.22 2.83
C ALA A 249 2.27 6.91 3.87
N VAL A 250 2.23 6.42 5.12
CA VAL A 250 1.49 7.07 6.22
C VAL A 250 2.12 8.40 6.60
N ASN A 251 3.45 8.45 6.70
CA ASN A 251 4.17 9.67 7.02
C ASN A 251 3.98 10.75 5.94
N CYS A 252 3.81 10.38 4.67
CA CYS A 252 3.42 11.33 3.62
C CYS A 252 2.09 12.03 3.93
N GLN A 253 1.06 11.26 4.32
CA GLN A 253 -0.24 11.84 4.65
C GLN A 253 -0.17 12.74 5.88
N LYS A 254 0.61 12.34 6.89
CA LYS A 254 0.81 13.14 8.11
C LYS A 254 1.56 14.44 7.82
N ALA A 255 2.54 14.41 6.93
CA ALA A 255 3.38 15.56 6.60
C ALA A 255 2.63 16.59 5.74
N ILE A 256 1.73 16.16 4.84
CA ILE A 256 0.99 17.07 3.96
C ILE A 256 -0.34 17.47 4.62
N PRO A 257 -0.51 18.74 5.04
CA PRO A 257 -1.69 19.15 5.77
C PRO A 257 -2.96 19.02 4.91
N GLY A 258 -4.02 18.51 5.54
CA GLY A 258 -5.35 18.47 4.95
C GLY A 258 -5.50 17.53 3.75
N LEU A 259 -4.68 16.49 3.60
CA LEU A 259 -4.98 15.36 2.71
C LEU A 259 -5.61 14.22 3.52
N GLY A 260 -6.89 13.94 3.30
CA GLY A 260 -7.61 12.80 3.87
C GLY A 260 -7.54 11.52 3.03
N PHE A 261 -7.29 11.64 1.73
CA PHE A 261 -7.21 10.54 0.77
C PHE A 261 -6.12 10.81 -0.29
N LEU A 262 -5.18 9.89 -0.48
CA LEU A 262 -4.09 10.06 -1.43
C LEU A 262 -3.54 8.72 -1.94
N GLY A 263 -2.84 8.75 -3.07
CA GLY A 263 -1.93 7.71 -3.48
C GLY A 263 -0.49 8.18 -3.32
N VAL A 264 0.36 7.32 -2.77
CA VAL A 264 1.80 7.57 -2.64
C VAL A 264 2.52 6.58 -3.53
N ASP A 265 3.40 7.09 -4.38
CA ASP A 265 4.21 6.29 -5.29
C ASP A 265 5.62 6.17 -4.69
N VAL A 266 5.96 4.99 -4.21
CA VAL A 266 7.19 4.70 -3.45
C VAL A 266 8.10 3.82 -4.30
N VAL A 267 9.33 4.26 -4.53
CA VAL A 267 10.38 3.42 -5.10
C VAL A 267 11.32 2.96 -3.99
N LEU A 268 11.96 1.82 -4.20
CA LEU A 268 12.95 1.32 -3.25
C LEU A 268 14.37 1.59 -3.76
N ASP A 269 15.10 2.43 -3.03
CA ASP A 269 16.53 2.64 -3.22
C ASP A 269 17.32 1.52 -2.52
N LYS A 270 18.40 1.06 -3.15
CA LYS A 270 19.23 -0.06 -2.67
C LYS A 270 20.00 0.29 -1.39
N GLU A 271 20.31 1.56 -1.16
CA GLU A 271 21.11 2.06 -0.04
C GLU A 271 20.22 2.81 0.97
N ARG A 272 19.33 3.70 0.49
CA ARG A 272 18.53 4.60 1.33
C ARG A 272 17.15 4.04 1.73
N GLY A 273 16.76 2.90 1.18
CA GLY A 273 15.43 2.31 1.44
C GLY A 273 14.29 3.03 0.70
N PRO A 274 13.06 3.06 1.26
CA PRO A 274 11.90 3.63 0.58
C PRO A 274 12.03 5.14 0.31
N MET A 275 11.78 5.55 -0.93
CA MET A 275 11.78 6.95 -1.36
C MET A 275 10.49 7.29 -2.09
N VAL A 276 9.94 8.47 -1.84
CA VAL A 276 8.70 8.94 -2.48
C VAL A 276 9.02 9.60 -3.81
N LEU A 277 8.44 9.07 -4.89
CA LEU A 277 8.51 9.66 -6.22
C LEU A 277 7.45 10.74 -6.42
N GLU A 278 6.23 10.46 -6.00
CA GLU A 278 5.07 11.31 -6.22
C GLU A 278 4.00 11.07 -5.16
N VAL A 279 3.26 12.13 -4.82
CA VAL A 279 2.01 12.05 -4.06
C VAL A 279 0.87 12.52 -4.95
N ASN A 280 -0.15 11.69 -5.06
CA ASN A 280 -1.31 11.92 -5.90
C ASN A 280 -2.54 12.19 -5.04
N SER A 281 -3.07 13.42 -5.09
CA SER A 281 -4.28 13.84 -4.37
C SER A 281 -5.57 13.23 -4.94
N ARG A 282 -5.51 12.73 -6.18
CA ARG A 282 -6.61 12.05 -6.90
C ARG A 282 -6.12 10.71 -7.49
N PRO A 283 -5.84 9.70 -6.67
CA PRO A 283 -5.30 8.44 -7.16
C PRO A 283 -6.27 7.68 -8.07
N GLY A 284 -5.71 6.95 -9.04
CA GLY A 284 -6.44 6.08 -9.95
C GLY A 284 -7.04 4.85 -9.27
N LEU A 285 -8.10 4.30 -9.86
CA LEU A 285 -8.89 3.20 -9.27
C LEU A 285 -8.56 1.81 -9.82
N SER A 286 -7.64 1.71 -10.79
CA SER A 286 -7.20 0.43 -11.37
C SER A 286 -6.52 -0.49 -10.35
N ILE A 287 -6.04 0.06 -9.23
CA ILE A 287 -5.51 -0.70 -8.10
C ILE A 287 -6.50 -1.72 -7.54
N GLN A 288 -7.81 -1.45 -7.65
CA GLN A 288 -8.87 -2.39 -7.25
C GLN A 288 -8.86 -3.66 -8.11
N ILE A 289 -8.58 -3.50 -9.41
CA ILE A 289 -8.49 -4.61 -10.37
C ILE A 289 -7.27 -5.47 -10.02
N CYS A 290 -6.12 -4.83 -9.76
CA CYS A 290 -4.88 -5.49 -9.36
C CYS A 290 -5.04 -6.32 -8.08
N ASN A 291 -5.93 -5.91 -7.16
CA ASN A 291 -6.16 -6.58 -5.89
C ASN A 291 -7.40 -7.50 -5.88
N LYS A 292 -8.20 -7.55 -6.97
CA LYS A 292 -9.54 -8.19 -7.01
C LYS A 292 -10.40 -7.83 -5.79
N ALA A 293 -10.28 -6.59 -5.30
CA ALA A 293 -10.91 -6.14 -4.06
C ALA A 293 -11.34 -4.68 -4.16
N GLY A 294 -12.44 -4.34 -3.49
CA GLY A 294 -12.99 -3.00 -3.51
C GLY A 294 -12.38 -2.03 -2.49
N LEU A 295 -12.06 -0.81 -2.94
CA LEU A 295 -11.56 0.27 -2.07
C LEU A 295 -12.65 0.81 -1.14
N LYS A 296 -13.92 0.85 -1.56
CA LYS A 296 -15.00 1.46 -0.77
C LYS A 296 -15.17 0.78 0.58
N GLN A 297 -15.36 -0.54 0.60
CA GLN A 297 -15.46 -1.30 1.85
C GLN A 297 -14.22 -1.18 2.74
N ARG A 298 -13.04 -0.96 2.15
CA ARG A 298 -11.80 -0.79 2.91
C ARG A 298 -11.76 0.58 3.57
N MET A 299 -12.17 1.63 2.88
CA MET A 299 -12.25 2.98 3.46
C MET A 299 -13.33 3.08 4.53
N GLU A 300 -14.53 2.53 4.30
CA GLU A 300 -15.61 2.47 5.30
C GLU A 300 -15.18 1.81 6.62
N LYS A 301 -14.25 0.85 6.57
CA LYS A 301 -13.73 0.17 7.78
C LYS A 301 -12.85 1.06 8.66
N VAL A 302 -12.30 2.14 8.12
CA VAL A 302 -11.33 3.02 8.81
C VAL A 302 -11.84 4.46 8.92
N ASP A 303 -13.06 4.75 8.47
CA ASP A 303 -13.59 6.13 8.39
C ASP A 303 -13.63 6.80 9.77
N ASP A 304 -14.11 6.06 10.78
CA ASP A 304 -14.29 6.55 12.15
C ASP A 304 -13.17 6.10 13.12
N ILE A 305 -12.04 5.61 12.60
CA ILE A 305 -10.93 5.17 13.44
C ILE A 305 -10.01 6.33 13.77
N ASP A 306 -9.77 6.58 15.06
CA ASP A 306 -8.72 7.51 15.48
C ASP A 306 -7.33 6.86 15.39
N VAL A 307 -6.52 7.39 14.48
CA VAL A 307 -5.17 6.90 14.20
C VAL A 307 -4.14 7.64 15.04
N ARG A 308 -3.84 7.06 16.21
CA ARG A 308 -2.88 7.54 17.21
C ARG A 308 -1.42 7.68 16.72
N SER A 309 -0.94 6.81 15.82
CA SER A 309 0.46 6.83 15.38
C SER A 309 0.67 6.13 14.03
N THR A 310 1.85 6.32 13.44
CA THR A 310 2.25 5.63 12.20
C THR A 310 2.29 4.11 12.40
N ASN A 311 2.81 3.64 13.53
CA ASN A 311 2.80 2.21 13.86
C ASN A 311 1.37 1.69 14.03
N HIS A 312 0.49 2.46 14.67
CA HIS A 312 -0.92 2.13 14.83
C HIS A 312 -1.61 1.97 13.47
N ALA A 313 -1.40 2.92 12.55
CA ALA A 313 -1.91 2.87 11.18
C ALA A 313 -1.48 1.62 10.41
N VAL A 314 -0.17 1.32 10.41
CA VAL A 314 0.38 0.17 9.71
C VAL A 314 -0.14 -1.13 10.31
N THR A 315 -0.29 -1.18 11.63
CA THR A 315 -0.88 -2.32 12.32
C THR A 315 -2.34 -2.52 11.90
N LEU A 316 -3.15 -1.45 11.95
CA LEU A 316 -4.54 -1.46 11.48
C LEU A 316 -4.67 -1.97 10.05
N ALA A 317 -3.85 -1.44 9.14
CA ALA A 317 -3.84 -1.86 7.75
C ALA A 317 -3.61 -3.37 7.60
N LYS A 318 -2.59 -3.90 8.29
CA LYS A 318 -2.24 -5.33 8.25
C LYS A 318 -3.36 -6.22 8.80
N TYR A 319 -4.00 -5.82 9.90
CA TYR A 319 -5.08 -6.61 10.51
C TYR A 319 -6.41 -6.52 9.77
N LEU A 320 -6.76 -5.34 9.23
CA LEU A 320 -8.06 -5.12 8.60
C LEU A 320 -8.11 -5.58 7.15
N PHE A 321 -6.96 -5.54 6.47
CA PHE A 321 -6.87 -5.66 5.01
C PHE A 321 -5.86 -6.69 4.53
N GLY A 322 -5.13 -7.33 5.44
CA GLY A 322 -4.33 -8.50 5.12
C GLY A 322 -5.22 -9.64 4.66
N GLU A 323 -4.91 -10.19 3.49
CA GLU A 323 -5.30 -11.55 3.14
C GLU A 323 -4.52 -12.50 4.04
N SER A 324 -5.21 -13.45 4.64
CA SER A 324 -4.58 -14.56 5.33
C SER A 324 -3.91 -15.43 4.27
N PHE A 325 -2.63 -15.12 3.98
CA PHE A 325 -1.81 -15.79 2.96
C PHE A 325 -1.78 -17.33 3.09
N PHE A 326 -2.04 -17.86 4.29
CA PHE A 326 -2.16 -19.29 4.56
C PHE A 326 -3.44 -19.92 4.00
N GLU A 327 -4.51 -19.16 3.77
CA GLU A 327 -5.79 -19.73 3.34
C GLU A 327 -5.84 -20.09 1.85
N LYS A 328 -5.05 -19.40 1.01
CA LYS A 328 -5.00 -19.66 -0.43
C LYS A 328 -4.07 -20.83 -0.79
N VAL A 329 -3.06 -21.13 0.02
CA VAL A 329 -2.19 -22.31 -0.18
C VAL A 329 -2.89 -23.59 0.31
N GLU A 330 -3.71 -23.50 1.35
CA GLU A 330 -4.53 -24.60 1.88
C GLU A 330 -5.82 -24.86 1.07
N GLN A 331 -6.19 -24.06 0.05
CA GLN A 331 -7.35 -24.39 -0.81
C GLN A 331 -7.15 -25.66 -1.66
N LYS A 332 -5.95 -26.24 -1.66
CA LYS A 332 -5.69 -27.60 -2.17
C LYS A 332 -5.90 -28.70 -1.11
N GLU A 333 -6.12 -28.34 0.14
CA GLU A 333 -6.54 -29.25 1.21
C GLU A 333 -8.07 -29.23 1.34
N LYS A 334 -8.65 -30.39 1.64
CA LYS A 334 -10.10 -30.60 1.79
C LYS A 334 -10.72 -29.47 2.62
N ILE A 335 -11.76 -28.81 2.09
CA ILE A 335 -12.53 -27.79 2.82
C ILE A 335 -12.96 -28.40 4.15
N LYS A 336 -12.49 -27.83 5.26
CA LYS A 336 -12.77 -28.36 6.60
C LYS A 336 -14.17 -27.93 7.02
N THR A 337 -14.96 -28.91 7.48
CA THR A 337 -16.26 -28.64 8.10
C THR A 337 -16.05 -28.15 9.52
N VAL A 338 -16.84 -27.18 9.96
CA VAL A 338 -16.88 -26.66 11.32
C VAL A 338 -18.29 -26.80 11.89
N GLU A 339 -18.39 -27.14 13.17
CA GLU A 339 -19.65 -27.31 13.89
C GLU A 339 -20.15 -25.98 14.50
N PRO A 340 -21.44 -25.85 14.86
CA PRO A 340 -21.97 -24.64 15.50
C PRO A 340 -21.21 -24.19 16.77
N LEU A 341 -20.56 -25.14 17.45
CA LEU A 341 -19.69 -24.93 18.59
C LEU A 341 -18.32 -25.56 18.31
N GLU A 342 -17.27 -24.76 18.39
CA GLU A 342 -15.89 -25.18 18.09
C GLU A 342 -14.94 -24.81 19.22
N THR A 343 -13.87 -25.59 19.37
CA THR A 343 -12.78 -25.23 20.28
C THR A 343 -11.64 -24.62 19.47
N ILE A 344 -11.42 -23.32 19.65
CA ILE A 344 -10.32 -22.61 19.00
C ILE A 344 -9.13 -22.48 19.93
N LYS A 345 -7.93 -22.45 19.37
CA LYS A 345 -6.70 -22.16 20.11
C LYS A 345 -6.37 -20.68 19.95
N VAL A 346 -6.57 -19.86 20.98
CA VAL A 346 -6.30 -18.42 20.95
C VAL A 346 -4.87 -18.14 21.39
N LYS A 347 -4.14 -17.34 20.59
CA LYS A 347 -2.74 -16.98 20.86
C LYS A 347 -2.60 -16.04 22.05
N ILE A 348 -1.73 -16.38 22.97
CA ILE A 348 -1.28 -15.49 24.04
C ILE A 348 -0.18 -14.56 23.50
N PRO A 349 -0.25 -13.24 23.77
CA PRO A 349 0.84 -12.31 23.56
C PRO A 349 2.20 -12.82 24.06
N LYS A 350 3.29 -12.45 23.36
CA LYS A 350 4.64 -12.69 23.89
C LYS A 350 4.83 -11.86 25.16
N GLY A 351 5.48 -12.42 26.18
CA GLY A 351 5.75 -11.75 27.45
C GLY A 351 4.57 -11.73 28.44
N PHE A 352 3.33 -11.94 28.00
CA PHE A 352 2.17 -11.94 28.90
C PHE A 352 1.99 -13.28 29.63
N ARG A 353 1.69 -13.27 30.93
CA ARG A 353 1.32 -14.47 31.69
C ARG A 353 -0.18 -14.41 31.95
N PRO A 354 -0.99 -15.29 31.33
CA PRO A 354 -2.44 -15.23 31.47
C PRO A 354 -2.90 -15.79 32.81
N GLU A 355 -3.90 -15.16 33.41
CA GLU A 355 -4.52 -15.58 34.67
C GLU A 355 -5.74 -16.46 34.40
N LEU A 356 -5.51 -17.73 34.08
CA LEU A 356 -6.54 -18.70 33.74
C LEU A 356 -6.61 -19.80 34.79
N SER A 357 -7.71 -19.85 35.54
CA SER A 357 -7.92 -20.87 36.58
C SER A 357 -8.39 -22.22 36.06
N LYS A 358 -8.88 -22.30 34.81
CA LYS A 358 -9.56 -23.49 34.27
C LYS A 358 -9.08 -23.95 32.89
N SER A 359 -8.08 -23.30 32.31
CA SER A 359 -7.62 -23.60 30.94
C SER A 359 -6.10 -23.64 30.88
N PRO A 360 -5.49 -24.80 30.54
CA PRO A 360 -4.04 -24.93 30.49
C PRO A 360 -3.46 -24.08 29.35
N ILE A 361 -2.26 -23.57 29.57
CA ILE A 361 -1.48 -22.90 28.53
C ILE A 361 -0.78 -23.97 27.69
N LEU A 362 -1.16 -24.07 26.42
CA LEU A 362 -0.59 -25.02 25.48
C LEU A 362 0.53 -24.38 24.64
N ARG A 363 1.47 -25.18 24.17
CA ARG A 363 2.45 -24.78 23.14
C ARG A 363 2.01 -25.30 21.77
N MET A 364 2.14 -24.45 20.76
CA MET A 364 1.93 -24.80 19.36
C MET A 364 3.06 -24.19 18.52
N GLY A 365 4.06 -25.02 18.21
CA GLY A 365 5.35 -24.55 17.72
C GLY A 365 5.94 -23.51 18.67
N LYS A 366 6.29 -22.33 18.14
CA LYS A 366 6.82 -21.19 18.93
C LYS A 366 5.75 -20.33 19.62
N HIS A 367 4.48 -20.73 19.58
CA HIS A 367 3.37 -19.94 20.10
C HIS A 367 2.81 -20.54 21.39
N ARG A 368 2.46 -19.69 22.36
CA ARG A 368 1.65 -20.07 23.52
C ARG A 368 0.19 -19.80 23.19
N VAL A 369 -0.69 -20.75 23.46
CA VAL A 369 -2.12 -20.68 23.13
C VAL A 369 -2.99 -21.21 24.26
N VAL A 370 -4.27 -20.85 24.25
CA VAL A 370 -5.29 -21.33 25.20
C VAL A 370 -6.49 -21.81 24.39
N GLU A 371 -7.07 -22.93 24.80
CA GLU A 371 -8.31 -23.43 24.20
C GLU A 371 -9.52 -22.65 24.70
N VAL A 372 -10.32 -22.16 23.75
CA VAL A 372 -11.51 -21.36 24.01
C VAL A 372 -12.66 -21.94 23.21
N ARG A 373 -13.76 -22.26 23.89
CA ARG A 373 -15.02 -22.63 23.23
C ARG A 373 -15.64 -21.41 22.54
N ALA A 374 -15.81 -21.50 21.23
CA ALA A 374 -16.36 -20.48 20.38
C ALA A 374 -17.69 -20.93 19.76
N LYS A 375 -18.66 -20.02 19.67
CA LYS A 375 -19.90 -20.24 18.92
C LYS A 375 -19.75 -19.68 17.51
N ILE A 376 -20.10 -20.47 16.51
CA ILE A 376 -20.23 -20.02 15.13
C ILE A 376 -21.54 -19.25 14.96
N ASP A 377 -21.46 -18.05 14.42
CA ASP A 377 -22.61 -17.20 14.16
C ASP A 377 -22.46 -16.54 12.78
N THR A 378 -23.20 -17.09 11.80
CA THR A 378 -23.22 -16.60 10.43
C THR A 378 -23.97 -15.26 10.30
N GLY A 379 -24.82 -14.90 11.27
CA GLY A 379 -25.50 -13.60 11.33
C GLY A 379 -24.56 -12.49 11.78
N ALA A 380 -23.56 -12.81 12.61
CA ALA A 380 -22.53 -11.88 13.03
C ALA A 380 -21.47 -11.68 11.93
N PHE A 381 -21.30 -10.43 11.45
CA PHE A 381 -20.25 -10.15 10.45
C PHE A 381 -18.83 -10.35 11.00
N ARG A 382 -18.57 -9.98 12.26
CA ARG A 382 -17.25 -10.01 12.90
C ARG A 382 -17.27 -10.91 14.14
N SER A 383 -16.14 -11.53 14.44
CA SER A 383 -15.95 -12.25 15.70
C SER A 383 -16.00 -11.33 16.93
N SER A 384 -16.36 -11.90 18.08
CA SER A 384 -16.32 -11.21 19.37
C SER A 384 -15.76 -12.07 20.48
N ILE A 385 -15.12 -11.43 21.46
CA ILE A 385 -14.56 -12.07 22.65
C ILE A 385 -15.11 -11.38 23.91
N ASP A 386 -15.33 -12.17 24.95
CA ASP A 386 -15.72 -11.69 26.27
C ASP A 386 -14.66 -10.73 26.86
N VAL A 387 -15.10 -9.68 27.57
CA VAL A 387 -14.21 -8.69 28.20
C VAL A 387 -13.22 -9.37 29.15
N VAL A 388 -13.70 -10.18 30.09
CA VAL A 388 -12.85 -10.81 31.11
C VAL A 388 -11.88 -11.80 30.47
N LEU A 389 -12.34 -12.53 29.45
CA LEU A 389 -11.44 -13.42 28.70
C LEU A 389 -10.36 -12.64 27.93
N ALA A 390 -10.71 -11.51 27.32
CA ALA A 390 -9.75 -10.68 26.59
C ALA A 390 -8.69 -10.07 27.53
N GLU A 391 -9.07 -9.65 28.74
CA GLU A 391 -8.15 -9.17 29.78
C GLU A 391 -7.20 -10.29 30.22
N LYS A 392 -7.76 -11.46 30.58
CA LYS A 392 -6.98 -12.64 31.01
C LYS A 392 -6.04 -13.19 29.95
N LEU A 393 -6.31 -12.93 28.67
CA LEU A 393 -5.43 -13.30 27.57
C LEU A 393 -4.45 -12.18 27.16
N GLY A 394 -4.51 -11.02 27.81
CA GLY A 394 -3.65 -9.86 27.51
C GLY A 394 -3.95 -9.22 26.15
N LEU A 395 -5.15 -9.42 25.62
CA LEU A 395 -5.56 -8.85 24.33
C LEU A 395 -5.95 -7.38 24.44
N LEU A 396 -6.26 -6.91 25.65
CA LEU A 396 -6.64 -5.54 25.97
C LEU A 396 -5.48 -4.62 26.36
N GLN A 397 -4.23 -5.09 26.25
CA GLN A 397 -3.07 -4.20 26.41
C GLN A 397 -3.15 -3.03 25.41
N ASP A 398 -2.71 -1.83 25.80
CA ASP A 398 -2.90 -0.58 25.02
C ASP A 398 -2.34 -0.64 23.58
N ASN A 399 -1.30 -1.45 23.37
CA ASN A 399 -0.67 -1.68 22.08
C ASN A 399 -1.39 -2.73 21.21
N ARG A 400 -2.48 -3.36 21.71
CA ARG A 400 -3.27 -4.40 21.04
C ARG A 400 -4.72 -4.00 20.80
N VAL A 401 -5.23 -3.01 21.53
CA VAL A 401 -6.47 -2.32 21.17
C VAL A 401 -6.24 -1.60 19.85
N LEU A 402 -6.95 -2.03 18.81
CA LEU A 402 -6.88 -1.49 17.46
C LEU A 402 -7.72 -0.22 17.32
N TYR A 403 -8.91 -0.18 17.89
CA TYR A 403 -9.78 1.00 17.90
C TYR A 403 -10.94 0.78 18.85
N TYR A 404 -11.63 1.85 19.22
CA TYR A 404 -12.90 1.78 19.92
C TYR A 404 -14.04 1.93 18.93
N ARG A 405 -15.12 1.19 19.13
CA ARG A 405 -16.32 1.30 18.30
C ARG A 405 -17.50 1.71 19.15
N HIS A 406 -18.16 2.79 18.73
CA HIS A 406 -19.44 3.21 19.28
C HIS A 406 -20.52 2.17 18.93
N TYR A 407 -21.15 1.59 19.95
CA TYR A 407 -22.27 0.67 19.77
C TYR A 407 -23.52 1.24 20.42
N ARG A 408 -24.59 1.36 19.62
CA ARG A 408 -25.94 1.70 20.09
C ARG A 408 -26.70 0.39 20.29
N SER A 409 -26.98 0.05 21.55
CA SER A 409 -27.84 -1.11 21.84
C SER A 409 -29.30 -0.81 21.44
N SER A 410 -30.10 -1.86 21.26
CA SER A 410 -31.56 -1.76 21.09
C SER A 410 -32.26 -1.06 22.27
N LEU A 411 -31.58 -0.95 23.41
CA LEU A 411 -32.02 -0.25 24.63
C LEU A 411 -31.47 1.19 24.73
N GLY A 412 -30.89 1.74 23.65
CA GLY A 412 -30.46 3.14 23.59
C GLY A 412 -29.18 3.51 24.35
N LYS A 413 -28.61 2.60 25.16
CA LYS A 413 -27.33 2.84 25.84
C LYS A 413 -26.16 2.80 24.85
N ASN A 414 -25.38 3.88 24.83
CA ASN A 414 -24.13 4.01 24.09
C ASN A 414 -22.99 3.43 24.94
N LYS A 415 -22.20 2.51 24.37
CA LYS A 415 -20.98 2.04 25.04
C LYS A 415 -19.88 1.84 24.02
N ASP A 416 -18.72 2.41 24.31
CA ASP A 416 -17.53 2.24 23.48
C ASP A 416 -16.91 0.90 23.80
N ARG A 417 -16.73 0.09 22.75
CA ARG A 417 -16.20 -1.25 22.88
C ARG A 417 -14.84 -1.32 22.20
N PRO A 418 -13.79 -1.77 22.90
CA PRO A 418 -12.50 -1.97 22.26
C PRO A 418 -12.61 -3.07 21.21
N VAL A 419 -11.90 -2.90 20.12
CA VAL A 419 -11.65 -3.91 19.10
C VAL A 419 -10.18 -4.26 19.18
N VAL A 420 -9.87 -5.54 19.37
CA VAL A 420 -8.51 -6.02 19.63
C VAL A 420 -8.01 -6.89 18.48
N GLY A 421 -6.70 -6.89 18.25
CA GLY A 421 -6.07 -7.82 17.33
C GLY A 421 -5.94 -9.21 17.97
N ALA A 422 -6.55 -10.23 17.36
CA ALA A 422 -6.45 -11.61 17.83
C ALA A 422 -5.85 -12.51 16.75
N THR A 423 -5.06 -13.50 17.20
CA THR A 423 -4.65 -14.63 16.37
C THR A 423 -5.19 -15.89 17.03
N PHE A 424 -5.91 -16.73 16.30
CA PHE A 424 -6.38 -18.01 16.79
C PHE A 424 -6.26 -19.08 15.70
N TRP A 425 -6.44 -20.34 16.08
CA TRP A 425 -6.50 -21.46 15.14
C TRP A 425 -7.84 -22.17 15.28
N LEU A 426 -8.50 -22.38 14.13
CA LEU A 426 -9.77 -23.09 13.99
C LEU A 426 -9.53 -24.28 13.06
N ASN A 427 -9.75 -25.51 13.54
CA ASN A 427 -9.41 -26.76 12.83
C ASN A 427 -8.01 -26.76 12.18
N GLY A 428 -7.03 -26.24 12.93
CA GLY A 428 -5.62 -26.14 12.53
C GLY A 428 -5.29 -24.95 11.63
N LYS A 429 -6.28 -24.27 11.04
CA LYS A 429 -6.08 -23.10 10.18
C LYS A 429 -5.91 -21.85 11.02
N LYS A 430 -4.83 -21.10 10.76
CA LYS A 430 -4.48 -19.88 11.50
C LYS A 430 -5.27 -18.69 10.98
N VAL A 431 -6.08 -18.08 11.85
CA VAL A 431 -6.83 -16.84 11.59
C VAL A 431 -6.21 -15.69 12.37
N THR A 432 -5.95 -14.57 11.71
CA THR A 432 -5.50 -13.33 12.35
C THR A 432 -6.45 -12.21 11.95
N THR A 433 -7.19 -11.66 12.91
CA THR A 433 -8.32 -10.77 12.64
C THR A 433 -8.53 -9.77 13.77
N ALA A 434 -9.40 -8.78 13.52
CA ALA A 434 -9.88 -7.83 14.52
C ALA A 434 -11.16 -8.36 15.16
N VAL A 435 -11.17 -8.47 16.49
CA VAL A 435 -12.25 -9.07 17.28
C VAL A 435 -12.87 -8.02 18.19
N ASN A 436 -14.20 -7.92 18.20
CA ASN A 436 -14.91 -7.01 19.09
C ASN A 436 -14.84 -7.54 20.53
N VAL A 437 -14.49 -6.69 21.49
CA VAL A 437 -14.62 -7.02 22.90
C VAL A 437 -16.03 -6.66 23.36
N ALA A 438 -16.75 -7.63 23.92
CA ALA A 438 -18.14 -7.45 24.34
C ALA A 438 -18.40 -8.17 25.66
N ASP A 439 -19.34 -7.68 26.46
CA ASP A 439 -19.81 -8.43 27.62
C ASP A 439 -20.58 -9.66 27.16
N ARG A 440 -20.01 -10.84 27.43
CA ARG A 440 -20.58 -12.15 27.15
C ARG A 440 -20.61 -12.99 28.44
N ALA A 441 -20.64 -12.36 29.61
CA ALA A 441 -20.57 -13.03 30.90
C ALA A 441 -21.72 -14.03 31.09
N LYS A 442 -22.91 -13.69 30.60
CA LYS A 442 -24.12 -14.53 30.65
C LYS A 442 -24.21 -15.59 29.54
N LEU A 443 -23.31 -15.57 28.55
CA LEU A 443 -23.33 -16.52 27.44
C LEU A 443 -22.47 -17.75 27.74
N ARG A 444 -22.93 -18.91 27.25
CA ARG A 444 -22.22 -20.20 27.35
C ARG A 444 -20.83 -20.15 26.69
N THR A 445 -20.67 -19.41 25.60
CA THR A 445 -19.39 -19.24 24.91
C THR A 445 -18.83 -17.83 25.07
N LYS A 446 -17.57 -17.76 25.50
CA LYS A 446 -16.82 -16.51 25.68
C LYS A 446 -16.17 -16.01 24.38
N PHE A 447 -16.31 -16.76 23.29
CA PHE A 447 -15.90 -16.34 21.96
C PHE A 447 -17.02 -16.61 20.95
N LEU A 448 -17.15 -15.72 19.97
CA LEU A 448 -18.08 -15.84 18.84
C LEU A 448 -17.26 -15.72 17.57
N LEU A 449 -17.43 -16.67 16.64
CA LEU A 449 -16.84 -16.63 15.31
C LEU A 449 -17.86 -16.06 14.33
N GLY A 450 -17.58 -14.87 13.81
CA GLY A 450 -18.42 -14.24 12.79
C GLY A 450 -18.06 -14.69 11.38
N ARG A 451 -18.98 -14.53 10.42
CA ARG A 451 -18.81 -15.00 9.03
C ARG A 451 -17.55 -14.51 8.31
N LYS A 452 -17.00 -13.34 8.65
CA LYS A 452 -15.73 -12.85 8.07
C LYS A 452 -14.56 -13.79 8.38
N ASP A 453 -14.56 -14.42 9.54
CA ASP A 453 -13.46 -15.24 10.03
C ASP A 453 -13.69 -16.75 9.76
N LEU A 454 -14.78 -17.07 9.06
CA LEU A 454 -15.19 -18.41 8.64
C LEU A 454 -15.00 -18.65 7.13
N GLU A 455 -14.35 -17.71 6.44
CA GLU A 455 -14.05 -17.85 5.01
C GLU A 455 -13.17 -19.10 4.76
N GLY A 456 -13.60 -19.96 3.83
CA GLY A 456 -12.94 -21.23 3.53
C GLY A 456 -13.26 -22.41 4.45
N PHE A 457 -14.32 -22.34 5.27
CA PHE A 457 -14.88 -23.47 6.01
C PHE A 457 -16.30 -23.80 5.53
N LEU A 458 -16.70 -25.08 5.59
CA LEU A 458 -18.10 -25.50 5.46
C LEU A 458 -18.75 -25.52 6.84
N ILE A 459 -19.95 -24.96 7.00
CA ILE A 459 -20.63 -24.97 8.29
C ILE A 459 -21.60 -26.15 8.30
N SER A 460 -21.39 -27.07 9.23
CA SER A 460 -22.29 -28.18 9.49
C SER A 460 -23.66 -27.64 9.90
N ALA A 461 -24.72 -28.07 9.21
CA ALA A 461 -26.10 -27.68 9.48
C ALA A 461 -26.82 -28.64 10.44
N LYS A 462 -26.09 -29.45 11.23
CA LYS A 462 -26.74 -30.38 12.16
C LYS A 462 -27.53 -29.60 13.22
N ARG A 463 -28.85 -29.69 13.14
CA ARG A 463 -29.77 -29.37 14.25
C ARG A 463 -29.43 -30.31 15.40
N GLU A 464 -29.14 -29.75 16.58
CA GLU A 464 -29.07 -30.54 17.82
C GLU A 464 -30.39 -31.31 17.98
N LYS A 465 -30.30 -32.62 18.26
CA LYS A 465 -31.38 -33.40 18.88
C LYS A 465 -31.38 -33.14 20.37
#